data_AF-A0A2N9MB85-F1
#
_entry.id   AF-A0A2N9MB85-F1
#
_cell.length_a   1.000
_cell.length_b   1.000
_cell.length_c   1.000
_cell.angle_alpha   90.00
_cell.angle_beta   90.00
_cell.angle_gamma   90.00
#
_symmetry.space_group_name_H-M   'P 1'
#
loop_
_entity.id
_entity.type
_entity.pdbx_description
1 polymer ?
#
loop_
_entity_poly.entity_id
_entity_poly.type
_entity_poly.pdbx_seq_one_letter_code
_entity_poly.pdbx_strand_id
1 'polypeptide(L)'
;MITPTNPIHPKDTMVIYLTGMGNTYPAVTAGLPSPSNPLAQATISPTVTLGGQTLDVSYAGLVPGEVGVYQINATVPASGVPLGMSIPLTINQGSGSTTLNVRVVN
;
A
#
# COMPACT_ATOMS: atom_id res chain seq x y z
N MET A 1 -5.48 -1.92 -8.72
CA MET A 1 -6.74 -1.26 -8.29
C MET A 1 -7.58 -2.27 -7.54
N ILE A 2 -7.81 -2.05 -6.24
CA ILE A 2 -8.77 -2.82 -5.46
C ILE A 2 -10.11 -2.08 -5.46
N THR A 3 -11.07 -2.54 -6.25
CA THR A 3 -12.48 -2.12 -6.15
C THR A 3 -13.22 -3.12 -5.26
N PRO A 4 -14.39 -2.76 -4.69
CA PRO A 4 -15.24 -3.68 -3.90
C PRO A 4 -15.59 -5.01 -4.62
N THR A 5 -15.35 -5.07 -5.93
CA THR A 5 -15.63 -6.21 -6.80
C THR A 5 -14.50 -7.23 -6.88
N ASN A 6 -13.29 -6.94 -6.39
CA ASN A 6 -12.19 -7.91 -6.41
C ASN A 6 -11.86 -8.37 -4.97
N PRO A 7 -12.38 -9.54 -4.54
CA PRO A 7 -12.16 -10.02 -3.19
C PRO A 7 -10.69 -10.41 -2.97
N ILE A 8 -10.19 -10.11 -1.78
CA ILE A 8 -8.83 -10.45 -1.36
C ILE A 8 -8.83 -11.88 -0.82
N HIS A 9 -7.88 -12.69 -1.26
CA HIS A 9 -7.62 -14.03 -0.74
C HIS A 9 -6.34 -14.03 0.11
N PRO A 10 -6.22 -14.96 1.07
CA PRO A 10 -4.94 -15.25 1.71
C PRO A 10 -3.87 -15.55 0.66
N LYS A 11 -2.64 -15.05 0.88
CA LYS A 11 -1.48 -15.12 -0.04
C LYS A 11 -1.55 -14.21 -1.26
N ASP A 12 -2.60 -13.42 -1.44
CA ASP A 12 -2.63 -12.43 -2.51
C ASP A 12 -1.58 -11.33 -2.30
N THR A 13 -0.97 -10.88 -3.40
CA THR A 13 -0.17 -9.66 -3.41
C THR A 13 -1.04 -8.50 -3.88
N MET A 14 -1.21 -7.51 -3.01
CA MET A 14 -1.95 -6.30 -3.29
C MET A 14 -1.00 -5.19 -3.75
N VAL A 15 -1.47 -4.42 -4.73
CA VAL A 15 -0.82 -3.20 -5.21
C VAL A 15 -1.75 -2.03 -4.93
N ILE A 16 -1.31 -1.15 -4.03
CA ILE A 16 -2.06 0.01 -3.56
C ILE A 16 -1.42 1.26 -4.15
N TYR A 17 -2.19 2.02 -4.93
CA TYR A 17 -1.78 3.32 -5.46
C TYR A 17 -2.35 4.43 -4.58
N LEU A 18 -1.49 5.38 -4.20
CA LEU A 18 -1.86 6.50 -3.34
C LEU A 18 -0.91 7.69 -3.57
N THR A 19 -1.24 8.84 -3.00
CA THR A 19 -0.42 10.06 -3.04
C THR A 19 -0.15 10.57 -1.63
N GLY A 20 0.84 11.45 -1.48
CA GLY A 20 1.04 12.16 -0.20
C GLY A 20 1.77 11.36 0.88
N MET A 21 2.56 10.36 0.51
CA MET A 21 3.37 9.57 1.45
C MET A 21 4.63 10.31 1.98
N GLY A 22 4.79 11.58 1.62
CA GLY A 22 5.90 12.41 2.07
C GLY A 22 7.20 12.17 1.31
N ASN A 23 8.32 12.48 1.96
CA ASN A 23 9.63 12.45 1.32
C ASN A 23 10.03 11.02 0.89
N THR A 24 10.80 10.97 -0.20
CA THR A 24 11.39 9.74 -0.72
C THR A 24 12.92 9.78 -0.67
N TYR A 25 13.54 8.61 -0.80
CA TYR A 25 14.96 8.45 -1.00
C TYR A 25 15.23 7.55 -2.23
N PRO A 26 15.89 8.06 -3.28
CA PRO A 26 16.33 9.45 -3.47
C PRO A 26 15.17 10.45 -3.46
N ALA A 27 15.45 11.68 -3.05
CA ALA A 27 14.46 12.75 -3.01
C ALA A 27 14.05 13.16 -4.42
N VAL A 28 12.75 13.16 -4.68
CA VAL A 28 12.17 13.62 -5.96
C VAL A 28 11.50 14.96 -5.70
N THR A 29 11.88 15.99 -6.46
CA THR A 29 11.25 17.31 -6.36
C THR A 29 9.78 17.20 -6.77
N ALA A 30 8.90 17.83 -6.00
CA ALA A 30 7.48 17.88 -6.32
C ALA A 30 7.25 18.42 -7.75
N GLY A 31 6.38 17.76 -8.51
CA GLY A 31 6.11 18.12 -9.91
C GLY A 31 7.04 17.45 -10.94
N LEU A 32 8.11 16.75 -10.51
CA LEU A 32 8.94 15.95 -11.41
C LEU A 32 8.53 14.47 -11.41
N PRO A 33 8.68 13.78 -12.55
CA PRO A 33 8.44 12.34 -12.61
C PRO A 33 9.46 11.58 -11.76
N SER A 34 9.01 10.50 -11.11
CA SER A 34 9.88 9.65 -10.29
C SER A 34 10.95 8.94 -11.14
N PRO A 35 12.21 8.86 -10.67
CA PRO A 35 13.26 8.12 -11.36
C PRO A 35 12.97 6.62 -11.37
N SER A 36 13.37 5.93 -12.44
CA SER A 36 13.29 4.47 -12.56
C SER A 36 14.51 3.75 -11.99
N ASN A 37 15.62 4.46 -11.74
CA ASN A 37 16.83 3.90 -11.15
C ASN A 37 17.69 4.98 -10.47
N PRO A 38 17.99 4.87 -9.15
CA PRO A 38 17.34 3.97 -8.19
C PRO A 38 15.87 4.37 -7.97
N LEU A 39 15.02 3.40 -7.59
CA LEU A 39 13.62 3.68 -7.27
C LEU A 39 13.52 4.60 -6.04
N ALA A 40 12.70 5.65 -6.13
CA ALA A 40 12.45 6.57 -5.02
C ALA A 40 11.51 5.95 -3.98
N GLN A 41 12.06 5.40 -2.91
CA GLN A 41 11.30 4.75 -1.84
C GLN A 41 10.85 5.75 -0.78
N ALA A 42 9.68 5.54 -0.17
CA ALA A 42 9.20 6.40 0.91
C ALA A 42 10.17 6.34 2.11
N THR A 43 10.59 7.50 2.64
CA THR A 43 11.53 7.55 3.76
C THR A 43 10.94 6.97 5.04
N ILE A 44 9.63 7.13 5.24
CA ILE A 44 8.88 6.52 6.34
C ILE A 44 8.13 5.32 5.78
N SER A 45 8.49 4.12 6.21
CA SER A 45 7.79 2.90 5.80
C SER A 45 6.35 2.90 6.31
N PRO A 46 5.35 2.62 5.45
CA PRO A 46 3.97 2.45 5.89
C PRO A 46 3.77 1.08 6.55
N THR A 47 2.83 1.03 7.48
CA THR A 47 2.29 -0.22 8.03
C THR A 47 0.92 -0.45 7.43
N VAL A 48 0.73 -1.59 6.76
CA VAL A 48 -0.58 -1.99 6.21
C VAL A 48 -1.16 -3.10 7.08
N THR A 49 -2.40 -2.93 7.53
CA THR A 49 -3.13 -3.95 8.29
C THR A 49 -4.46 -4.26 7.60
N LEU A 50 -4.87 -5.53 7.64
CA LEU A 50 -6.14 -6.00 7.10
C LEU A 50 -6.89 -6.76 8.19
N GLY A 51 -8.02 -6.20 8.63
CA GLY A 51 -8.80 -6.78 9.71
C GLY A 51 -8.04 -6.88 11.04
N GLY A 52 -7.10 -5.96 11.26
CA GLY A 52 -6.20 -5.97 12.43
C GLY A 52 -4.92 -6.80 12.25
N GLN A 53 -4.81 -7.59 11.18
CA GLN A 53 -3.61 -8.38 10.88
C GLN A 53 -2.61 -7.57 10.04
N THR A 54 -1.35 -7.47 10.49
CA THR A 54 -0.29 -6.81 9.72
C THR A 54 0.07 -7.61 8.47
N LEU A 55 0.21 -6.91 7.35
CA LEU A 55 0.61 -7.44 6.06
C LEU A 55 2.12 -7.28 5.83
N ASP A 56 2.70 -8.12 4.99
CA ASP A 56 4.11 -8.01 4.62
C ASP A 56 4.29 -7.01 3.48
N VAL A 57 4.92 -5.87 3.76
CA VAL A 57 5.14 -4.79 2.79
C VAL A 57 6.49 -4.98 2.12
N SER A 58 6.47 -5.44 0.87
CA SER A 58 7.69 -5.68 0.07
C SER A 58 8.22 -4.43 -0.63
N TYR A 59 7.35 -3.43 -0.86
CA TYR A 59 7.73 -2.17 -1.49
C TYR A 59 6.79 -1.04 -1.06
N ALA A 60 7.36 0.15 -0.89
CA ALA A 60 6.63 1.39 -0.67
C ALA A 60 7.44 2.57 -1.25
N GLY A 61 6.98 3.17 -2.34
CA GLY A 61 7.73 4.21 -3.04
C GLY A 61 6.98 4.83 -4.21
N LEU A 62 7.57 5.86 -4.82
CA LEU A 62 7.01 6.52 -6.00
C LEU A 62 7.08 5.60 -7.22
N VAL A 63 5.99 5.58 -7.99
CA VAL A 63 5.89 4.86 -9.27
C VAL A 63 6.80 5.55 -10.29
N PRO A 64 7.75 4.83 -10.92
CA PRO A 64 8.62 5.41 -11.95
C PRO A 64 7.83 6.04 -13.10
N GLY A 65 8.25 7.24 -13.52
CA GLY A 65 7.61 7.98 -14.62
C GLY A 65 6.33 8.74 -14.22
N GLU A 66 5.74 8.44 -13.07
CA GLU A 66 4.58 9.17 -12.54
C GLU A 66 5.02 10.31 -11.62
N VAL A 67 4.18 11.34 -11.51
CA VAL A 67 4.42 12.50 -10.65
C VAL A 67 3.58 12.38 -9.39
N GLY A 68 4.25 12.21 -8.23
CA GLY A 68 3.58 12.20 -6.92
C GLY A 68 2.69 10.99 -6.63
N VAL A 69 2.69 9.97 -7.51
CA VAL A 69 1.98 8.70 -7.31
C VAL A 69 2.92 7.70 -6.65
N TYR A 70 2.48 7.12 -5.54
CA TYR A 70 3.16 6.08 -4.80
C TYR A 70 2.45 4.75 -4.99
N GLN A 71 3.23 3.68 -4.85
CA GLN A 71 2.79 2.31 -4.87
C GLN A 71 3.27 1.60 -3.61
N ILE A 72 2.37 0.87 -2.97
CA ILE A 72 2.68 -0.07 -1.90
C ILE A 72 2.38 -1.48 -2.41
N ASN A 73 3.35 -2.39 -2.27
CA ASN A 73 3.16 -3.81 -2.50
C ASN A 73 3.08 -4.52 -1.16
N ALA A 74 1.91 -5.07 -0.84
CA ALA A 74 1.67 -5.78 0.41
C ALA A 74 1.13 -7.18 0.15
N THR A 75 1.70 -8.19 0.82
CA THR A 75 1.26 -9.58 0.71
C THR A 75 0.37 -9.96 1.89
N VAL A 76 -0.75 -10.60 1.58
CA VAL A 76 -1.70 -11.09 2.57
C VAL A 76 -1.18 -12.38 3.20
N PRO A 77 -1.06 -12.45 4.54
CA PRO A 77 -0.66 -13.68 5.21
C PRO A 77 -1.58 -14.86 4.86
N ALA A 78 -1.04 -16.08 4.89
CA ALA A 78 -1.83 -17.29 4.63
C ALA A 78 -2.91 -17.56 5.68
N SER A 79 -2.81 -16.96 6.87
CA SER A 79 -3.74 -17.13 7.99
C SER A 79 -3.77 -15.87 8.87
N GLY A 80 -4.79 -15.76 9.73
CA GLY A 80 -4.93 -14.67 10.70
C GLY A 80 -5.73 -13.46 10.20
N VAL A 81 -6.02 -13.39 8.90
CA VAL A 81 -6.92 -12.36 8.35
C VAL A 81 -8.37 -12.82 8.48
N PRO A 82 -9.27 -12.01 9.09
CA PRO A 82 -10.68 -12.35 9.16
C PRO A 82 -11.34 -12.29 7.77
N LEU A 83 -12.23 -13.23 7.49
CA LEU A 83 -13.03 -13.27 6.26
C LEU A 83 -14.32 -12.46 6.44
N GLY A 84 -14.78 -11.79 5.38
CA GLY A 84 -16.01 -11.01 5.45
C GLY A 84 -16.20 -10.04 4.30
N MET A 85 -17.40 -9.46 4.22
CA MET A 85 -17.75 -8.48 3.18
C MET A 85 -17.22 -7.07 3.47
N SER A 86 -16.82 -6.78 4.70
CA SER A 86 -16.35 -5.47 5.14
C SER A 86 -15.26 -5.63 6.19
N ILE A 87 -14.04 -5.88 5.72
CA ILE A 87 -12.83 -5.97 6.55
C ILE A 87 -12.04 -4.67 6.37
N PRO A 88 -11.64 -3.99 7.46
CA PRO A 88 -10.89 -2.74 7.36
C PRO A 88 -9.46 -3.01 6.88
N LEU A 89 -9.10 -2.46 5.72
CA LEU A 89 -7.73 -2.28 5.25
C LEU A 89 -7.25 -0.91 5.71
N THR A 90 -6.31 -0.88 6.65
CA THR A 90 -5.77 0.34 7.21
C THR A 90 -4.31 0.52 6.78
N ILE A 91 -3.98 1.71 6.28
CA ILE A 91 -2.63 2.12 5.93
C ILE A 91 -2.24 3.21 6.91
N ASN A 92 -1.21 2.96 7.70
CA ASN A 92 -0.66 3.91 8.65
C ASN A 92 0.74 4.33 8.20
N GLN A 93 1.01 5.64 8.17
CA GLN A 93 2.33 6.15 7.85
C GLN A 93 2.59 7.43 8.64
N GLY A 94 3.59 7.42 9.52
CA GLY A 94 3.82 8.53 10.44
C GLY A 94 2.58 8.80 11.30
N SER A 95 2.03 10.01 11.23
CA SER A 95 0.77 10.41 11.89
C SER A 95 -0.48 10.24 11.01
N GLY A 96 -0.32 9.89 9.74
CA GLY A 96 -1.42 9.70 8.80
C GLY A 96 -1.99 8.28 8.88
N SER A 97 -3.31 8.17 8.79
CA SER A 97 -4.03 6.90 8.69
C SER A 97 -5.12 7.00 7.63
N THR A 98 -5.25 5.96 6.80
CA THR A 98 -6.35 5.82 5.84
C THR A 98 -6.92 4.42 5.95
N THR A 99 -8.24 4.33 6.09
CA THR A 99 -8.95 3.04 6.20
C THR A 99 -9.96 2.91 5.08
N LEU A 100 -9.93 1.77 4.40
CA LEU A 100 -10.91 1.37 3.40
C LEU A 100 -11.48 0.00 3.77
N ASN A 101 -12.79 -0.17 3.65
CA ASN A 101 -13.39 -1.49 3.83
C ASN A 101 -13.30 -2.29 2.53
N VAL A 102 -12.79 -3.52 2.63
CA VAL A 102 -12.59 -4.44 1.52
C VAL A 102 -13.26 -5.78 1.81
N ARG A 103 -13.56 -6.53 0.76
CA ARG A 103 -14.10 -7.89 0.87
C ARG A 103 -12.94 -8.89 0.91
N VAL A 104 -12.94 -9.77 1.91
CA VAL A 104 -11.96 -10.86 2.06
C VAL A 104 -12.68 -12.20 2.00
N VAL A 105 -12.21 -13.09 1.13
CA VAL A 105 -12.75 -14.44 0.94
C VAL A 105 -11.62 -15.46 1.00
N ASN A 106 -11.98 -16.75 1.08
CA ASN A 106 -11.02 -17.84 1.15
C ASN A 106 -10.63 -18.36 -0.23
#